data_AF-Q0ACW9-F1
#
_entry.id   AF-Q0ACW9-F1
#
_cell.length_a   1.000
_cell.length_b   1.000
_cell.length_c   1.000
_cell.angle_alpha   90.00
_cell.angle_beta   90.00
_cell.angle_gamma   90.00
#
_symmetry.space_group_name_H-M   'P 1'
#
loop_
_entity.id
_entity.type
_entity.pdbx_description
1 polymer ?
#
loop_
_entity_poly.entity_id
_entity_poly.type
_entity_poly.pdbx_seq_one_letter_code
_entity_poly.pdbx_strand_id
1 'polypeptide(L)'
;MKRLLENSTGKKDQKFTERAKLRLRLAAGLIGGQGRMLKLDRANFYPEMLEVIERQTPEQRDSIKTLVDWLEDYENAAKAVGISTQPLKKSKGGSDSA
;
A
#
# COMPACT_ATOMS: atom_id res chain seq x y z
N MET A 1 9.79 -29.20 -11.88
CA MET A 1 10.54 -27.93 -11.71
C MET A 1 10.30 -27.41 -10.29
N LYS A 2 11.19 -27.73 -9.35
CA LYS A 2 11.10 -27.34 -7.93
C LYS A 2 12.39 -26.62 -7.52
N ARG A 3 12.54 -25.34 -7.86
CA ARG A 3 13.55 -24.42 -7.28
C ARG A 3 13.09 -23.00 -7.57
N LEU A 4 12.44 -22.34 -6.61
CA LEU A 4 12.21 -20.88 -6.62
C LEU A 4 11.69 -20.35 -5.27
N LEU A 5 11.97 -21.04 -4.15
CA LEU A 5 11.58 -20.60 -2.81
C LEU A 5 12.76 -20.37 -1.85
N GLU A 6 14.00 -20.55 -2.32
CA GLU A 6 15.19 -20.06 -1.62
C GLU A 6 15.49 -18.68 -2.17
N ASN A 7 15.03 -17.61 -1.50
CA ASN A 7 15.61 -16.24 -1.56
C ASN A 7 14.82 -15.20 -0.71
N SER A 8 13.66 -15.54 -0.12
CA SER A 8 12.86 -14.55 0.66
C SER A 8 13.34 -14.30 2.11
N THR A 9 14.45 -14.89 2.56
CA THR A 9 14.92 -14.73 3.95
C THR A 9 15.83 -13.51 4.22
N GLY A 10 15.98 -12.57 3.26
CA GLY A 10 16.91 -11.44 3.39
C GLY A 10 16.32 -10.03 3.48
N LYS A 11 15.01 -9.81 3.23
CA LYS A 11 14.45 -8.45 3.06
C LYS A 11 13.89 -7.79 4.34
N LYS A 12 14.21 -8.29 5.53
CA LYS A 12 13.74 -7.69 6.80
C LYS A 12 14.37 -6.33 7.12
N ASP A 13 15.53 -6.02 6.55
CA ASP A 13 16.29 -4.78 6.85
C ASP A 13 16.21 -3.70 5.76
N GLN A 14 15.33 -3.86 4.77
CA GLN A 14 15.23 -2.88 3.68
C GLN A 14 14.59 -1.58 4.19
N LYS A 15 15.41 -0.56 4.46
CA LYS A 15 14.95 0.78 4.82
C LYS A 15 14.30 1.45 3.60
N PHE A 16 12.97 1.55 3.62
CA PHE A 16 12.20 2.28 2.60
C PHE A 16 12.20 3.78 2.91
N THR A 17 12.33 4.61 1.86
CA THR A 17 12.09 6.05 1.95
C THR A 17 10.59 6.33 2.22
N GLU A 18 10.26 7.51 2.72
CA GLU A 18 8.85 7.88 2.97
C GLU A 18 8.01 7.85 1.67
N ARG A 19 8.60 8.27 0.55
CA ARG A 19 7.98 8.15 -0.77
C ARG A 19 7.72 6.70 -1.15
N ALA A 20 8.68 5.80 -0.95
CA ALA A 20 8.49 4.38 -1.23
C ALA A 20 7.40 3.77 -0.33
N LYS A 21 7.38 4.11 0.96
CA LYS A 21 6.32 3.68 1.89
C LYS A 21 4.94 4.19 1.48
N LEU A 22 4.84 5.42 0.98
CA LEU A 22 3.59 5.97 0.45
C LEU A 22 3.11 5.15 -0.75
N ARG A 23 3.98 4.94 -1.75
CA ARG A 23 3.66 4.17 -2.96
C ARG A 23 3.20 2.75 -2.64
N LEU A 24 3.86 2.07 -1.70
CA LEU A 24 3.47 0.72 -1.27
C LEU A 24 2.08 0.70 -0.60
N ARG A 25 1.73 1.74 0.18
CA ARG A 25 0.38 1.88 0.76
C ARG A 25 -0.68 2.13 -0.29
N LEU A 26 -0.40 2.99 -1.27
CA LEU A 26 -1.30 3.24 -2.41
C LEU A 26 -1.53 1.95 -3.22
N ALA A 27 -0.46 1.22 -3.52
CA ALA A 27 -0.54 -0.07 -4.21
C ALA A 27 -1.39 -1.10 -3.44
N ALA A 28 -1.23 -1.16 -2.11
CA ALA A 28 -2.03 -2.05 -1.28
C ALA A 28 -3.54 -1.72 -1.33
N GLY A 29 -3.91 -0.43 -1.37
CA GLY A 29 -5.29 0.00 -1.55
C GLY A 29 -5.87 -0.43 -2.90
N LEU A 30 -5.09 -0.26 -3.97
CA LEU A 30 -5.49 -0.67 -5.32
C LEU A 30 -5.69 -2.19 -5.44
N ILE A 31 -4.74 -2.98 -4.92
CA ILE A 31 -4.80 -4.45 -4.97
C ILE A 31 -5.89 -4.98 -4.03
N GLY A 32 -6.04 -4.37 -2.85
CA GLY A 32 -7.06 -4.72 -1.86
C GLY A 32 -8.49 -4.48 -2.36
N GLY A 33 -8.70 -3.42 -3.15
CA GLY A 33 -9.99 -3.06 -3.74
C GLY A 33 -10.49 -4.02 -4.81
N GLN A 34 -9.62 -4.86 -5.41
CA GLN A 34 -9.99 -5.84 -6.44
C GLN A 34 -10.57 -7.15 -5.85
N GLY A 35 -11.12 -7.11 -4.64
CA GLY A 35 -11.71 -8.29 -3.97
C GLY A 35 -10.68 -9.23 -3.33
N ARG A 36 -9.40 -8.83 -3.25
CA ARG A 36 -8.35 -9.61 -2.57
C ARG A 36 -8.06 -9.01 -1.20
N MET A 37 -8.46 -9.68 -0.12
CA MET A 37 -7.99 -9.32 1.22
C MET A 37 -6.50 -9.66 1.35
N LEU A 38 -5.66 -8.62 1.34
CA LEU A 38 -4.25 -8.73 1.68
C LEU A 38 -4.10 -8.93 3.19
N LYS A 39 -3.89 -10.17 3.63
CA LYS A 39 -3.57 -10.50 5.04
C LYS A 39 -2.07 -10.34 5.27
N LEU A 40 -1.60 -9.09 5.25
CA LEU A 40 -0.19 -8.76 5.50
C LEU A 40 0.00 -8.41 6.97
N ASP A 41 1.11 -8.87 7.56
CA ASP A 41 1.48 -8.49 8.91
C ASP A 41 1.93 -7.02 8.95
N ARG A 42 1.54 -6.28 9.99
CA ARG A 42 1.88 -4.85 10.12
C ARG A 42 3.39 -4.64 10.26
N ALA A 43 4.09 -5.52 10.96
CA ALA A 43 5.54 -5.37 11.15
C ALA A 43 6.31 -5.61 9.85
N ASN A 44 5.77 -6.45 8.96
CA ASN A 44 6.39 -6.85 7.70
C ASN A 44 5.69 -6.27 6.46
N PHE A 45 4.79 -5.30 6.65
CA PHE A 45 3.92 -4.79 5.60
C PHE A 45 4.68 -4.37 4.34
N TYR A 46 5.75 -3.56 4.48
CA TYR A 46 6.46 -3.03 3.31
C TYR A 46 7.24 -4.10 2.53
N PRO A 47 8.06 -4.95 3.19
CA PRO A 47 8.67 -6.09 2.51
C PRO A 47 7.65 -7.04 1.85
N GLU A 48 6.58 -7.41 2.56
CA GLU A 48 5.58 -8.35 2.00
C GLU A 48 4.79 -7.73 0.84
N MET A 49 4.45 -6.44 0.92
CA MET A 49 3.76 -5.74 -0.16
C MET A 49 4.63 -5.65 -1.42
N LEU A 50 5.94 -5.44 -1.25
CA LEU A 50 6.89 -5.50 -2.36
C LEU A 50 6.89 -6.88 -3.02
N GLU A 51 6.91 -7.96 -2.22
CA GLU A 51 6.81 -9.32 -2.78
C GLU A 51 5.48 -9.55 -3.51
N VAL A 52 4.36 -9.05 -2.98
CA VAL A 52 3.05 -9.14 -3.65
C VAL A 52 3.09 -8.49 -5.02
N ILE A 53 3.72 -7.31 -5.15
CA ILE A 53 3.88 -6.61 -6.42
C ILE A 53 4.82 -7.39 -7.35
N GLU A 54 5.96 -7.89 -6.83
CA GLU A 54 6.95 -8.64 -7.60
C GLU A 54 6.35 -9.91 -8.24
N ARG A 55 5.36 -10.53 -7.59
CA ARG A 55 4.63 -11.73 -8.06
C ARG A 55 3.55 -11.45 -9.12
N GLN A 56 3.19 -10.19 -9.37
CA GLN A 56 2.22 -9.86 -10.43
C GLN A 56 2.85 -10.05 -11.82
N THR A 57 2.00 -10.21 -12.85
CA THR A 57 2.50 -10.21 -14.24
C THR A 57 3.10 -8.85 -14.60
N PRO A 58 3.98 -8.76 -15.62
CA PRO A 58 4.52 -7.47 -16.08
C PRO A 58 3.45 -6.42 -16.35
N GLU A 59 2.35 -6.81 -17.01
CA GLU A 59 1.25 -5.93 -17.37
C GLU A 59 0.51 -5.40 -16.13
N GLN A 60 0.31 -6.28 -15.14
CA GLN A 60 -0.30 -5.89 -13.87
C GLN A 60 0.60 -4.94 -13.07
N ARG A 61 1.92 -5.18 -13.06
CA ARG A 61 2.88 -4.27 -12.40
C ARG A 61 2.88 -2.90 -13.04
N ASP A 62 2.84 -2.83 -14.37
CA ASP A 62 2.77 -1.56 -15.09
C ASP A 62 1.46 -0.82 -14.79
N SER A 63 0.33 -1.54 -14.78
CA SER A 63 -0.97 -0.96 -14.40
C SER A 63 -0.95 -0.40 -12.98
N ILE A 64 -0.44 -1.17 -12.00
CA ILE A 64 -0.29 -0.71 -10.61
C ILE A 64 0.60 0.53 -10.54
N LYS A 65 1.73 0.53 -11.24
CA LYS A 65 2.66 1.67 -11.27
C LYS A 65 1.97 2.93 -11.79
N THR A 66 1.29 2.85 -12.93
CA THR A 66 0.59 4.00 -13.52
C THR A 66 -0.47 4.57 -12.57
N LEU A 67 -1.25 3.70 -11.93
CA LEU A 67 -2.28 4.13 -10.97
C LEU A 67 -1.67 4.75 -9.71
N VAL A 68 -0.57 4.19 -9.21
CA VAL A 68 0.17 4.74 -8.05
C VAL A 68 0.78 6.10 -8.38
N ASP A 69 1.40 6.24 -9.55
CA ASP A 69 1.97 7.52 -10.00
C ASP A 69 0.86 8.59 -10.08
N TRP A 70 -0.30 8.26 -10.68
CA TRP A 70 -1.45 9.18 -10.72
C TRP A 70 -1.99 9.55 -9.33
N LEU A 71 -2.13 8.59 -8.42
CA LEU A 71 -2.62 8.84 -7.05
C LEU A 71 -1.65 9.71 -6.24
N GLU A 72 -0.34 9.48 -6.39
CA GLU A 72 0.68 10.31 -5.74
C GLU A 72 0.60 11.76 -6.23
N ASP A 73 0.47 11.98 -7.54
CA ASP A 73 0.30 13.31 -8.12
C ASP A 73 -0.98 14.00 -7.62
N TYR A 74 -2.10 13.26 -7.57
CA TYR A 74 -3.36 13.76 -7.02
C TYR A 74 -3.22 14.16 -5.54
N GLU A 75 -2.59 13.33 -4.71
CA GLU A 75 -2.36 13.67 -3.30
C GLU A 75 -1.47 14.90 -3.13
N ASN A 76 -0.43 15.03 -3.96
CA ASN A 76 0.47 16.17 -3.92
C ASN A 76 -0.27 17.46 -4.31
N ALA A 77 -1.11 17.39 -5.35
CA ALA A 77 -1.98 18.50 -5.76
C ALA A 77 -2.99 18.84 -4.65
N ALA A 78 -3.66 17.85 -4.07
CA ALA A 78 -4.61 18.04 -2.97
C ALA A 78 -3.97 18.71 -1.74
N LYS A 79 -2.76 18.29 -1.35
CA LYS A 79 -2.00 18.91 -0.26
C LYS A 79 -1.65 20.37 -0.58
N ALA A 80 -1.27 20.67 -1.82
CA ALA A 80 -0.95 22.03 -2.24
C ALA A 80 -2.14 22.99 -2.15
N VAL A 81 -3.38 22.50 -2.35
CA VAL A 81 -4.61 23.28 -2.24
C VAL A 81 -5.31 23.16 -0.88
N GLY A 82 -4.67 22.53 0.11
CA GLY A 82 -5.21 22.39 1.48
C GLY A 82 -6.35 21.38 1.63
N ILE A 83 -6.58 20.52 0.64
CA ILE A 83 -7.57 19.43 0.74
C ILE A 83 -6.95 18.29 1.54
N SER A 84 -7.46 18.06 2.75
CA SER A 84 -7.06 16.91 3.55
C SER A 84 -7.84 15.67 3.11
N THR A 85 -7.16 14.71 2.49
CA THR A 85 -7.71 13.41 2.06
C THR A 85 -7.67 12.35 3.17
N GLN A 86 -7.44 12.74 4.42
CA GLN A 86 -7.42 11.81 5.55
C GLN A 86 -8.79 11.12 5.70
N PRO A 87 -8.82 9.79 5.94
CA PRO A 87 -10.09 9.12 6.24
C PRO A 87 -10.67 9.75 7.51
N LEU A 88 -11.94 10.16 7.44
CA LEU A 88 -12.70 10.67 8.58
C LEU A 88 -12.50 9.72 9.78
N LYS A 89 -11.75 10.17 10.79
CA LYS A 89 -11.76 9.51 12.10
C LYS A 89 -13.22 9.47 12.53
N LYS A 90 -13.81 8.27 12.64
CA LYS A 90 -15.10 8.07 13.31
C LYS A 90 -15.03 8.80 14.64
N SER A 91 -15.76 9.92 14.75
CA SER A 91 -16.07 10.53 16.02
C SER A 91 -16.77 9.44 16.85
N LYS A 92 -16.18 9.10 17.98
CA LYS A 92 -16.76 8.17 18.95
C LYS A 92 -18.02 8.88 19.47
N GLY A 93 -19.17 8.53 18.88
CA GLY A 93 -20.47 9.06 19.27
C GLY A 93 -20.68 8.83 20.76
N GLY A 94 -21.01 9.90 21.48
CA GLY A 94 -21.42 9.85 22.87
C GLY A 94 -22.76 9.12 22.99
N SER A 95 -22.76 8.09 23.81
CA SER A 95 -23.89 7.55 24.56
C SER A 95 -23.26 7.21 25.91
N ASP A 96 -23.72 7.73 27.04
CA ASP A 96 -25.08 7.58 27.52
C ASP A 96 -25.53 8.79 28.34
N SER A 97 -26.75 9.22 28.06
CA SER A 97 -27.63 9.83 29.05
C SER A 97 -28.12 8.71 29.97
N ALA A 98 -27.99 8.92 31.28
CA ALA A 98 -28.79 8.28 32.32
C ALA A 98 -29.32 9.38 33.24
#